data_AF-A0A0B5KSE6-F1
#
_entry.id   AF-A0A0B5KSE6-F1
#
_cell.length_a   1.000
_cell.length_b   1.000
_cell.length_c   1.000
_cell.angle_alpha   90.00
_cell.angle_beta   90.00
_cell.angle_gamma   90.00
#
_symmetry.space_group_name_H-M   'P 1'
#
loop_
_entity.id
_entity.type
_entity.pdbx_description
1 polymer ?
#
loop_
_entity_poly.entity_id
_entity_poly.type
_entity_poly.pdbx_seq_one_letter_code
_entity_poly.pdbx_strand_id
1 'polypeptide(L)'
;MHLLFGYTIVEVLSLLFCFCTIALIGFLSLSLALETKAHLVNDLDRTLDELYAVDFMRHEYEVKKAETPSSSVTPSCLSFNADYKGKSGRISYVVKFDDGLYKIIRRGLSGEGNNYLLETKKKIVFLQDGKVFSVRIGGTTYDLGVSE
;
A
#
# COMPACT_ATOMS: atom_id res chain seq x y z
N MET A 1 -3.19 -12.18 -66.20
CA MET A 1 -3.62 -10.87 -65.65
C MET A 1 -2.52 -10.40 -64.70
N HIS A 2 -1.45 -9.83 -65.26
CA HIS A 2 -0.42 -9.12 -64.51
C HIS A 2 -0.90 -7.67 -64.39
N LEU A 3 -1.28 -7.24 -63.19
CA LEU A 3 -1.51 -5.83 -62.92
C LEU A 3 -0.19 -5.26 -62.38
N LEU A 4 0.30 -4.24 -63.11
CA LEU A 4 1.42 -3.34 -62.85
C LEU A 4 2.23 -3.57 -61.56
N PHE A 5 3.54 -3.84 -61.74
CA PHE A 5 4.55 -4.28 -60.75
C PHE A 5 4.55 -5.78 -60.44
N GLY A 6 5.08 -6.60 -61.35
CA GLY A 6 5.90 -7.82 -61.11
C GLY A 6 5.48 -8.92 -60.11
N TYR A 7 4.45 -8.72 -59.31
CA TYR A 7 4.03 -9.56 -58.20
C TYR A 7 2.69 -10.20 -58.53
N THR A 8 2.57 -11.47 -58.20
CA THR A 8 1.32 -12.21 -58.29
C THR A 8 0.36 -11.77 -57.18
N ILE A 9 -0.94 -11.88 -57.42
CA ILE A 9 -1.99 -11.57 -56.42
C ILE A 9 -1.74 -12.35 -55.11
N VAL A 10 -1.21 -13.56 -55.21
CA VAL A 10 -0.85 -14.41 -54.07
C VAL A 10 0.27 -13.79 -53.22
N GLU A 11 1.29 -13.20 -53.84
CA GLU A 11 2.38 -12.53 -53.12
C GLU A 11 1.89 -11.27 -52.40
N VAL A 12 1.01 -10.49 -53.04
CA VAL A 12 0.40 -9.30 -52.42
C VAL A 12 -0.45 -9.69 -51.20
N LEU A 13 -1.27 -10.75 -51.32
CA LEU A 13 -2.08 -11.25 -50.19
C LEU A 13 -1.21 -11.82 -49.07
N SER A 14 -0.12 -12.51 -49.42
CA SER A 14 0.83 -13.05 -48.44
C SER A 14 1.53 -11.94 -47.66
N LEU A 15 1.94 -10.86 -48.34
CA LEU A 15 2.53 -9.69 -47.70
C LEU A 15 1.53 -8.98 -46.77
N LEU A 16 0.29 -8.78 -47.23
CA LEU A 16 -0.78 -8.19 -46.40
C LEU A 16 -1.03 -9.03 -45.14
N PHE A 17 -1.10 -10.35 -45.28
CA PHE A 17 -1.25 -11.26 -44.15
C PHE A 17 -0.09 -11.14 -43.16
N CYS A 18 1.16 -11.11 -43.65
CA CYS A 18 2.34 -10.87 -42.81
C CYS A 18 2.25 -9.54 -42.05
N PHE A 19 1.90 -8.43 -42.73
CA PHE A 19 1.72 -7.14 -42.06
C PHE A 19 0.63 -7.17 -40.99
N CYS A 20 -0.51 -7.83 -41.25
CA CYS A 20 -1.57 -8.00 -40.26
C CYS A 20 -1.10 -8.80 -39.04
N THR A 21 -0.34 -9.89 -39.24
CA THR A 21 0.18 -10.69 -38.12
C THR A 21 1.18 -9.90 -37.26
N ILE A 22 2.08 -9.14 -37.90
CA ILE A 22 3.05 -8.29 -37.18
C ILE A 22 2.31 -7.21 -36.38
N ALA A 23 1.31 -6.56 -36.98
CA ALA A 23 0.50 -5.56 -36.29
C ALA A 23 -0.22 -6.17 -35.08
N LEU A 24 -0.86 -7.34 -35.23
CA LEU A 24 -1.54 -8.04 -34.14
C LEU A 24 -0.59 -8.38 -32.99
N ILE A 25 0.59 -8.93 -33.29
CA ILE A 25 1.61 -9.24 -32.27
C ILE A 25 2.06 -7.95 -31.56
N GLY A 26 2.26 -6.86 -32.31
CA GLY A 26 2.61 -5.55 -31.77
C GLY A 26 1.55 -5.00 -30.82
N PHE A 27 0.27 -5.06 -31.22
CA PHE A 27 -0.85 -4.63 -30.37
C PHE A 27 -0.96 -5.47 -29.10
N LEU A 28 -0.89 -6.80 -29.20
CA LEU A 28 -0.94 -7.69 -28.04
C LEU A 28 0.21 -7.42 -27.06
N SER A 29 1.43 -7.23 -27.58
CA SER A 29 2.60 -6.90 -26.77
C SER A 29 2.43 -5.56 -26.04
N LEU A 30 1.89 -4.55 -26.73
CA LEU A 30 1.61 -3.25 -26.14
C LEU A 30 0.52 -3.33 -25.07
N SER A 31 -0.57 -4.05 -25.32
CA SER A 31 -1.64 -4.27 -24.34
C SER A 31 -1.12 -4.95 -23.07
N LEU A 32 -0.33 -6.01 -23.20
CA LEU A 32 0.30 -6.70 -22.08
C LEU A 32 1.23 -5.77 -21.30
N ALA A 33 2.04 -4.95 -21.98
CA ALA A 33 2.94 -4.00 -21.34
C ALA A 33 2.17 -2.92 -20.57
N LEU A 34 1.07 -2.40 -21.13
CA LEU A 34 0.22 -1.40 -20.48
C LEU A 34 -0.50 -1.96 -19.26
N GLU A 35 -1.06 -3.17 -19.36
CA GLU A 35 -1.71 -3.85 -18.24
C GLU A 35 -0.73 -4.13 -17.11
N THR A 36 0.45 -4.68 -17.44
CA THR A 36 1.52 -4.93 -16.46
C THR A 36 1.95 -3.64 -15.78
N LYS A 37 2.12 -2.55 -16.52
CA LYS A 37 2.45 -1.23 -15.96
C LYS A 37 1.36 -0.74 -15.01
N ALA A 38 0.09 -0.87 -15.38
CA ALA A 38 -1.03 -0.45 -14.53
C ALA A 38 -1.07 -1.23 -13.21
N HIS A 39 -0.83 -2.55 -13.26
CA HIS A 39 -0.72 -3.39 -12.07
C HIS A 39 0.45 -2.96 -11.18
N LEU A 40 1.63 -2.73 -11.77
CA LEU A 40 2.81 -2.28 -11.02
C LEU A 40 2.60 -0.93 -10.34
N VAL A 41 1.94 0.02 -11.02
CA VAL A 41 1.63 1.33 -10.43
C VAL A 41 0.68 1.17 -9.25
N ASN A 42 -0.37 0.37 -9.39
CA ASN A 42 -1.34 0.13 -8.31
C ASN A 42 -0.69 -0.57 -7.10
N ASP A 43 0.19 -1.54 -7.35
CA ASP A 43 0.93 -2.22 -6.27
C ASP A 43 1.94 -1.29 -5.59
N LEU A 44 2.56 -0.38 -6.35
CA LEU A 44 3.45 0.65 -5.82
C LEU A 44 2.67 1.64 -4.94
N ASP A 45 1.55 2.17 -5.43
CA ASP A 45 0.70 3.12 -4.69
C ASP A 45 0.24 2.50 -3.36
N ARG A 46 -0.21 1.24 -3.38
CA ARG A 46 -0.59 0.51 -2.15
C ARG A 46 0.56 0.33 -1.19
N THR A 47 1.76 0.05 -1.69
CA THR A 47 2.95 -0.13 -0.85
C THR A 47 3.38 1.21 -0.25
N LEU A 48 3.24 2.31 -1.00
CA LEU A 48 3.47 3.66 -0.50
C LEU A 48 2.48 4.03 0.60
N ASP A 49 1.19 3.73 0.43
CA ASP A 49 0.17 3.96 1.47
C ASP A 49 0.51 3.21 2.77
N GLU A 50 0.96 1.96 2.66
CA GLU A 50 1.43 1.17 3.81
C GLU A 50 2.61 1.85 4.51
N LEU A 51 3.61 2.31 3.74
CA LEU A 51 4.79 3.00 4.28
C LEU A 51 4.42 4.34 4.91
N TYR A 52 3.53 5.13 4.31
CA TYR A 52 3.04 6.39 4.87
C TYR A 52 2.31 6.18 6.19
N ALA A 53 1.47 5.15 6.30
CA ALA A 53 0.78 4.84 7.54
C ALA A 53 1.77 4.43 8.65
N VAL A 54 2.76 3.60 8.32
CA VAL A 54 3.83 3.19 9.25
C VAL A 54 4.66 4.38 9.71
N ASP A 55 5.12 5.20 8.77
CA ASP A 55 5.94 6.38 9.05
C ASP A 55 5.17 7.40 9.90
N PHE A 56 3.89 7.62 9.60
CA PHE A 56 3.03 8.48 10.40
C PHE A 56 2.92 7.98 11.85
N MET A 57 2.66 6.68 12.06
CA MET A 57 2.55 6.10 13.42
C MET A 57 3.85 6.23 14.19
N ARG A 58 4.98 5.95 13.53
CA ARG A 58 6.32 6.07 14.12
C ARG A 58 6.64 7.51 14.50
N HIS A 59 6.48 8.44 13.56
CA HIS A 59 6.75 9.84 13.77
C HIS A 59 5.85 10.43 14.87
N GLU A 60 4.59 10.03 14.89
CA GLU A 60 3.65 10.47 15.92
C GLU A 60 4.06 9.97 17.32
N TYR A 61 4.51 8.73 17.44
CA TYR A 61 5.06 8.23 18.69
C TYR A 61 6.30 9.02 19.12
N GLU A 62 7.25 9.24 18.20
CA GLU A 62 8.50 9.95 18.48
C GLU A 62 8.26 11.39 18.97
N VAL A 63 7.30 12.09 18.36
CA VAL A 63 7.05 13.51 18.64
C VAL A 63 6.08 13.73 19.80
N LYS A 64 5.10 12.84 20.00
CA LYS A 64 4.01 13.06 20.94
C LYS A 64 4.07 12.19 22.19
N LYS A 65 4.96 11.18 22.30
CA LYS A 65 5.05 10.36 23.51
C LYS A 65 5.28 11.23 24.75
N ALA A 66 4.59 10.90 25.84
CA ALA A 66 4.79 11.57 27.12
C ALA A 66 6.20 11.27 27.68
N GLU A 67 6.70 12.11 28.60
CA GLU A 67 8.00 11.92 29.27
C GLU A 67 8.13 10.57 29.99
N THR A 68 7.01 10.02 30.47
CA THR A 68 6.92 8.65 30.98
C THR A 68 6.09 7.82 30.01
N PRO A 69 6.70 7.29 28.93
CA PRO A 69 5.97 6.62 27.87
C PRO A 69 5.44 5.27 28.38
N SER A 70 4.13 5.18 28.54
CA SER A 70 3.44 3.91 28.75
C SER A 70 2.75 3.52 27.46
N SER A 71 3.16 2.38 26.88
CA SER A 71 2.52 1.80 25.70
C SER A 71 1.82 0.50 26.05
N SER A 72 0.63 0.29 25.49
CA SER A 72 -0.10 -0.96 25.55
C SER A 72 -0.30 -1.49 24.13
N VAL A 73 0.17 -2.71 23.90
CA VAL A 73 0.12 -3.38 22.60
C VAL A 73 -0.70 -4.67 22.73
N THR A 74 -1.66 -4.81 21.85
CA THR A 74 -2.43 -6.03 21.61
C THR A 74 -2.50 -6.26 20.11
N PRO A 75 -2.78 -7.48 19.62
CA PRO A 75 -2.82 -7.74 18.18
C PRO A 75 -3.73 -6.79 17.38
N SER A 76 -4.78 -6.24 17.99
CA SER A 76 -5.73 -5.33 17.35
C SER A 76 -5.60 -3.87 17.77
N CYS A 77 -4.72 -3.53 18.71
CA CYS A 77 -4.62 -2.16 19.21
C CYS A 77 -3.21 -1.85 19.71
N LEU A 78 -2.65 -0.73 19.24
CA LEU A 78 -1.48 -0.07 19.80
C LEU A 78 -1.96 1.22 20.46
N SER A 79 -1.55 1.50 21.69
CA SER A 79 -1.85 2.76 22.35
C SER A 79 -0.69 3.23 23.20
N PHE A 80 -0.54 4.54 23.34
CA PHE A 80 0.49 5.13 24.18
C PHE A 80 0.02 6.45 24.80
N ASN A 81 0.59 6.77 25.95
CA ASN A 81 0.38 8.06 26.59
C ASN A 81 1.13 9.15 25.82
N ALA A 82 0.42 10.21 25.49
CA ALA A 82 0.92 11.31 24.69
C ALA A 82 0.73 12.64 25.40
N ASP A 83 1.70 13.54 25.25
CA ASP A 83 1.64 14.94 25.67
C ASP A 83 2.15 15.82 24.51
N TYR A 84 1.25 16.61 23.93
CA TYR A 84 1.59 17.44 22.78
C TYR A 84 0.79 18.75 22.78
N LYS A 85 1.50 19.87 22.65
CA LYS A 85 0.92 21.24 22.60
C LYS A 85 -0.07 21.53 23.74
N GLY A 86 0.29 21.15 24.97
CA GLY A 86 -0.51 21.40 26.18
C GLY A 86 -1.74 20.50 26.31
N LYS A 87 -1.80 19.38 25.55
CA LYS A 87 -2.83 18.36 25.67
C LYS A 87 -2.16 17.04 26.04
N SER A 88 -2.60 16.46 27.15
CA SER A 88 -2.22 15.11 27.56
C SER A 88 -3.38 14.13 27.39
N GLY A 89 -3.06 12.87 27.15
CA GLY A 89 -4.04 11.81 27.00
C GLY A 89 -3.45 10.54 26.41
N ARG A 90 -4.30 9.77 25.72
CA ARG A 90 -3.90 8.52 25.09
C ARG A 90 -4.16 8.58 23.59
N ILE A 91 -3.13 8.36 22.79
CA ILE A 91 -3.27 8.10 21.35
C ILE A 91 -3.42 6.59 21.17
N SER A 92 -4.28 6.15 20.26
CA SER A 92 -4.50 4.73 20.01
C SER A 92 -4.73 4.45 18.52
N TYR A 93 -4.11 3.41 18.00
CA TYR A 93 -4.36 2.85 16.67
C TYR A 93 -5.07 1.53 16.82
N VAL A 94 -6.26 1.43 16.23
CA VAL A 94 -7.11 0.24 16.32
C VAL A 94 -7.23 -0.39 14.95
N VAL A 95 -6.92 -1.67 14.87
CA VAL A 95 -7.18 -2.50 13.69
C VAL A 95 -8.64 -2.95 13.74
N LYS A 96 -9.39 -2.67 12.67
CA LYS A 96 -10.70 -3.25 12.42
C LYS A 96 -10.66 -4.10 11.16
N PHE A 97 -11.46 -5.15 11.13
CA PHE A 97 -11.72 -5.92 9.92
C PHE A 97 -13.19 -5.76 9.57
N ASP A 98 -13.47 -5.15 8.42
CA ASP A 98 -14.82 -4.86 7.94
C ASP A 98 -14.83 -4.89 6.41
N ASP A 99 -15.92 -5.36 5.81
CA ASP A 99 -16.06 -5.52 4.36
C ASP A 99 -14.91 -6.30 3.68
N GLY A 100 -14.31 -7.26 4.38
CA GLY A 100 -13.19 -8.05 3.87
C GLY A 100 -11.84 -7.31 3.86
N LEU A 101 -11.76 -6.13 4.47
CA LEU A 101 -10.58 -5.27 4.52
C LEU A 101 -10.14 -5.00 5.95
N TYR A 102 -8.83 -5.00 6.17
CA TYR A 102 -8.21 -4.52 7.40
C TYR A 102 -8.02 -3.02 7.33
N LYS A 103 -8.35 -2.34 8.43
CA LYS A 103 -8.39 -0.89 8.56
C LYS A 103 -7.64 -0.45 9.80
N ILE A 104 -6.72 0.51 9.69
CA ILE A 104 -6.11 1.16 10.87
C ILE A 104 -6.81 2.48 11.13
N ILE A 105 -7.40 2.60 12.32
CA ILE A 105 -8.09 3.80 12.78
C ILE A 105 -7.30 4.41 13.92
N ARG A 106 -6.82 5.64 13.71
CA ARG A 106 -6.22 6.47 14.74
C ARG A 106 -7.30 7.14 15.59
N ARG A 107 -7.12 7.10 16.90
CA ARG A 107 -7.82 7.91 17.90
C ARG A 107 -6.81 8.87 18.52
N GLY A 108 -6.99 10.15 18.24
CA GLY A 108 -6.08 11.21 18.70
C GLY A 108 -6.37 11.71 20.10
N LEU A 109 -5.63 12.76 20.47
CA LEU A 109 -5.91 13.53 21.67
C LEU A 109 -7.24 14.28 21.54
N SER A 110 -7.78 14.74 22.66
CA SER A 110 -9.05 15.48 22.68
C SER A 110 -9.03 16.67 21.69
N GLY A 111 -9.98 16.68 20.77
CA GLY A 111 -10.09 17.69 19.72
C GLY A 111 -9.23 17.47 18.47
N GLU A 112 -8.44 16.41 18.36
CA GLU A 112 -7.75 16.03 17.11
C GLU A 112 -8.61 15.16 16.17
N GLY A 113 -9.70 14.59 16.70
CA GLY A 113 -10.57 13.67 15.96
C GLY A 113 -9.98 12.27 15.77
N ASN A 114 -10.71 11.44 15.03
CA ASN A 114 -10.29 10.10 14.64
C ASN A 114 -9.98 10.09 13.16
N ASN A 115 -8.83 9.52 12.78
CA ASN A 115 -8.36 9.50 11.40
C ASN A 115 -8.24 8.09 10.87
N TYR A 116 -8.55 7.95 9.60
CA TYR A 116 -8.29 6.76 8.83
C TYR A 116 -6.84 6.78 8.32
N LEU A 117 -6.07 5.72 8.55
CA LEU A 117 -4.66 5.67 8.16
C LEU A 117 -4.39 4.74 6.97
N LEU A 118 -5.05 3.58 6.93
CA LEU A 118 -4.75 2.55 5.92
C LEU A 118 -5.94 1.62 5.74
N GLU A 119 -6.24 1.28 4.47
CA GLU A 119 -7.10 0.16 4.07
C GLU A 119 -6.30 -0.87 3.30
N THR A 120 -6.37 -2.15 3.67
CA THR A 120 -5.72 -3.19 2.88
C THR A 120 -6.38 -4.56 3.06
N LYS A 121 -6.24 -5.42 2.05
CA LYS A 121 -6.60 -6.84 2.15
C LYS A 121 -5.61 -7.63 3.01
N LYS A 122 -4.40 -7.10 3.21
CA LYS A 122 -3.36 -7.75 4.00
C LYS A 122 -3.75 -7.71 5.48
N LYS A 123 -3.57 -8.84 6.17
CA LYS A 123 -3.81 -8.93 7.61
C LYS A 123 -2.90 -7.95 8.35
N ILE A 124 -3.48 -7.14 9.23
CA ILE A 124 -2.74 -6.21 10.09
C ILE A 124 -2.77 -6.72 11.52
N VAL A 125 -1.62 -6.79 12.17
CA VAL A 125 -1.53 -7.04 13.62
C VAL A 125 -0.44 -6.18 14.23
N PHE A 126 -0.67 -5.67 15.44
CA PHE A 126 0.40 -5.10 16.25
C PHE A 126 1.09 -6.19 17.07
N LEU A 127 2.38 -6.02 17.27
CA LEU A 127 3.24 -6.97 17.96
C LEU A 127 4.11 -6.21 18.96
N GLN A 128 4.46 -6.88 20.04
CA GLN A 128 5.44 -6.40 21.00
C GLN A 128 6.44 -7.52 21.28
N ASP A 129 7.71 -7.24 21.03
CA ASP A 129 8.83 -8.12 21.34
C ASP A 129 9.75 -7.40 22.33
N GLY A 130 9.68 -7.84 23.60
CA GLY A 130 10.29 -7.14 24.71
C GLY A 130 9.83 -5.67 24.77
N LYS A 131 10.77 -4.76 24.51
CA LYS A 131 10.52 -3.31 24.50
C LYS A 131 10.15 -2.77 23.11
N VAL A 132 10.38 -3.51 22.04
CA VAL A 132 10.09 -3.01 20.68
C VAL A 132 8.64 -3.33 20.37
N PHE A 133 7.89 -2.33 19.89
CA PHE A 133 6.57 -2.54 19.34
C PHE A 133 6.56 -2.26 17.85
N SER A 134 5.83 -3.10 17.12
CA SER A 134 5.89 -3.19 15.67
C SER A 134 4.48 -3.42 15.11
N VAL A 135 4.30 -3.13 13.82
CA VAL A 135 3.11 -3.52 13.07
C VAL A 135 3.50 -4.51 11.98
N ARG A 136 2.76 -5.61 11.89
CA ARG A 136 2.88 -6.55 10.78
C ARG A 136 1.71 -6.34 9.83
N ILE A 137 2.03 -6.07 8.56
CA ILE A 137 1.07 -5.90 7.47
C ILE A 137 1.35 -7.01 6.45
N GLY A 138 0.47 -8.00 6.39
CA GLY A 138 0.67 -9.21 5.60
C GLY A 138 1.92 -9.98 6.08
N GLY A 139 2.93 -10.07 5.21
CA GLY A 139 4.20 -10.75 5.51
C GLY A 139 5.30 -9.83 6.04
N THR A 140 5.11 -8.51 6.03
CA THR A 140 6.17 -7.54 6.39
C THR A 140 5.93 -7.01 7.79
N THR A 141 7.00 -6.94 8.61
CA THR A 141 6.96 -6.38 9.96
C THR A 141 7.76 -5.07 9.97
N TYR A 142 7.19 -4.02 10.56
CA TYR A 142 7.76 -2.69 10.65
C TYR A 142 7.84 -2.27 12.12
N ASP A 143 9.01 -1.87 12.57
CA ASP A 143 9.20 -1.36 13.92
C ASP A 143 8.67 0.07 14.04
N LEU A 144 7.88 0.31 15.08
CA LEU A 144 7.21 1.60 15.31
C LEU A 144 7.87 2.39 16.44
N GLY A 145 8.48 1.70 17.41
CA GLY A 145 9.16 2.36 18.51
C GLY A 145 9.57 1.41 19.63
N VAL A 146 10.11 2.00 20.70
CA VAL A 146 10.56 1.29 21.89
C VAL A 146 9.79 1.80 23.10
N SER A 147 9.16 0.91 23.85
CA SER A 147 8.53 1.15 25.15
C SER A 147 9.61 1.12 26.24
N GLU A 148 9.61 2.08 27.16
CA GLU A 148 10.59 2.11 28.26
C GLU A 148 10.37 1.03 29.32
#